data_AF-A0A3B9E8V2-F1
#
_entry.id   AF-A0A3B9E8V2-F1
#
_cell.length_a   1.000
_cell.length_b   1.000
_cell.length_c   1.000
_cell.angle_alpha   90.00
_cell.angle_beta   90.00
_cell.angle_gamma   90.00
#
_symmetry.space_group_name_H-M   'P 1'
#
loop_
_entity.id
_entity.type
_entity.pdbx_description
1 polymer ?
#
loop_
_entity_poly.entity_id
_entity_poly.type
_entity_poly.pdbx_seq_one_letter_code
_entity_poly.pdbx_strand_id
1 'polypeptide(L)'
;MELQELKDKLSAEKHIYDFTEEGGDVIIRNKKHGVKIRCSAEAVAKHDWATIKSQTVGGRDVNHITRVTGYFTIVEGWNKGKLGELKDRYHSQIA
;
A
#
# COMPACT_ATOMS: atom_id res chain seq x y z
N MET A 1 2.22 -18.12 -11.57
CA MET A 1 1.05 -17.53 -12.26
C MET A 1 1.48 -17.15 -13.67
N GLU A 2 0.57 -17.12 -14.65
CA GLU A 2 0.91 -16.66 -16.00
C GLU A 2 0.93 -15.12 -16.09
N LEU A 3 1.78 -14.58 -16.96
CA LEU A 3 1.87 -13.12 -17.18
C LEU A 3 0.52 -12.53 -17.61
N GLN A 4 -0.27 -13.26 -18.40
CA GLN A 4 -1.60 -12.83 -18.82
C GLN A 4 -2.57 -12.73 -17.63
N GLU A 5 -2.57 -13.73 -16.75
CA GLU A 5 -3.43 -13.75 -15.55
C GLU A 5 -3.11 -12.59 -14.61
N LEU A 6 -1.83 -12.23 -14.47
CA LEU A 6 -1.42 -11.06 -13.70
C LEU A 6 -1.97 -9.76 -14.31
N LYS A 7 -1.86 -9.59 -15.63
CA LYS A 7 -2.38 -8.41 -16.34
C LYS A 7 -3.90 -8.29 -16.20
N ASP A 8 -4.60 -9.42 -16.30
CA ASP A 8 -6.05 -9.46 -16.13
C ASP A 8 -6.46 -9.00 -14.72
N LYS A 9 -5.78 -9.48 -13.67
CA LYS A 9 -6.00 -9.04 -12.29
C LYS A 9 -5.67 -7.56 -12.07
N LEU A 10 -4.56 -7.07 -12.64
CA LEU A 10 -4.18 -5.66 -12.57
C LEU A 10 -5.21 -4.76 -13.28
N SER A 11 -5.75 -5.22 -14.41
CA SER A 11 -6.77 -4.50 -15.17
C SER A 11 -8.13 -4.47 -14.47
N ALA A 12 -8.48 -5.55 -13.74
CA ALA A 12 -9.69 -5.60 -12.92
C ALA A 12 -9.65 -4.55 -11.80
N GLU A 13 -8.48 -4.32 -11.21
CA GLU A 13 -8.23 -3.32 -10.16
C GLU A 13 -7.60 -2.00 -10.71
N LYS A 14 -7.97 -1.56 -11.92
CA LYS A 14 -7.42 -0.34 -12.60
C LYS A 14 -7.44 0.97 -11.81
N HIS A 15 -8.30 1.05 -10.80
CA HIS A 15 -8.41 2.21 -9.92
C HIS A 15 -7.28 2.25 -8.87
N ILE A 16 -6.69 1.08 -8.56
CA ILE A 16 -5.57 0.93 -7.62
C ILE A 16 -4.25 0.79 -8.37
N TYR A 17 -4.22 0.11 -9.52
CA TYR A 17 -2.98 -0.21 -10.22
C TYR A 17 -2.88 0.44 -11.60
N ASP A 18 -1.67 0.87 -11.94
CA ASP A 18 -1.20 1.03 -13.32
C ASP A 18 -0.07 0.02 -13.57
N PHE A 19 0.12 -0.41 -14.81
CA PHE A 19 1.27 -1.24 -15.18
C PHE A 19 1.82 -0.88 -16.55
N THR A 20 3.12 -1.11 -16.74
CA THR A 20 3.84 -0.94 -18.00
C THR A 20 4.77 -2.12 -18.24
N GLU A 21 4.99 -2.48 -19.50
CA GLU A 21 5.88 -3.57 -19.88
C GLU A 21 7.19 -3.01 -20.43
N GLU A 22 8.32 -3.40 -19.85
CA GLU A 22 9.65 -3.03 -20.30
C GLU A 22 10.54 -4.27 -20.35
N GLY A 23 11.02 -4.64 -21.54
CA GLY A 23 12.04 -5.69 -21.70
C GLY A 23 11.65 -7.10 -21.23
N GLY A 24 10.35 -7.40 -21.14
CA GLY A 24 9.84 -8.69 -20.62
C GLY A 24 9.48 -8.68 -19.14
N ASP A 25 9.72 -7.56 -18.44
CA ASP A 25 9.29 -7.34 -17.06
C ASP A 25 8.00 -6.51 -17.01
N VAL A 26 7.20 -6.74 -15.97
CA VAL A 26 5.99 -5.94 -15.69
C VAL A 26 6.30 -4.98 -14.54
N ILE A 27 6.26 -3.69 -14.84
CA ILE A 27 6.37 -2.64 -13.84
C ILE A 27 4.97 -2.32 -13.34
N ILE A 28 4.73 -2.51 -12.04
CA ILE A 28 3.43 -2.29 -11.39
C ILE A 28 3.54 -1.05 -10.51
N ARG A 29 2.61 -0.11 -10.66
CA ARG A 29 2.47 1.08 -9.82
C ARG A 29 1.16 0.99 -9.04
N ASN A 30 1.26 1.01 -7.72
CA ASN A 30 0.11 1.16 -6.83
C ASN A 30 -0.18 2.65 -6.60
N LYS A 31 -1.31 3.14 -7.11
CA LYS A 31 -1.79 4.52 -6.99
C LYS A 31 -2.10 4.89 -5.55
N LYS A 32 -2.73 3.99 -4.80
CA LYS A 32 -3.16 4.22 -3.41
C LYS A 32 -1.97 4.48 -2.50
N HIS A 33 -0.93 3.65 -2.60
CA HIS A 33 0.25 3.74 -1.73
C HIS A 33 1.44 4.47 -2.36
N GLY A 34 1.38 4.83 -3.64
CA GLY A 34 2.46 5.53 -4.34
C GLY A 34 3.75 4.70 -4.45
N VAL A 35 3.63 3.38 -4.55
CA VAL A 35 4.75 2.43 -4.64
C VAL A 35 4.84 1.89 -6.06
N LYS A 36 6.06 1.79 -6.58
CA LYS A 36 6.36 1.23 -7.90
C LYS A 36 7.28 0.02 -7.71
N ILE A 37 6.88 -1.12 -8.23
CA ILE A 37 7.65 -2.36 -8.17
C ILE A 37 7.95 -2.86 -9.59
N ARG A 38 9.11 -3.48 -9.77
CA ARG A 38 9.43 -4.25 -10.97
C ARG A 38 9.16 -5.71 -10.65
N CYS A 39 8.35 -6.36 -11.48
CA CYS A 39 8.05 -7.78 -11.38
C CYS A 39 8.64 -8.48 -12.61
N SER A 40 9.68 -9.28 -12.41
CA SER A 40 10.26 -10.08 -13.49
C SER A 40 9.37 -11.26 -13.84
N ALA A 41 9.45 -11.75 -15.07
CA ALA A 41 8.69 -12.93 -15.51
C ALA A 41 8.89 -14.15 -14.58
N GLU A 42 10.11 -14.33 -14.07
CA GLU A 42 10.45 -15.37 -13.08
C GLU A 42 9.70 -15.19 -11.75
N ALA A 43 9.58 -13.95 -11.27
CA ALA A 43 8.86 -13.65 -10.04
C ALA A 43 7.35 -13.90 -10.20
N VAL A 44 6.78 -13.62 -11.37
CA VAL A 44 5.38 -13.90 -11.69
C VAL A 44 5.09 -15.41 -11.74
N ALA A 45 6.04 -16.19 -12.26
CA ALA A 45 5.93 -17.64 -12.29
C ALA A 45 5.99 -18.24 -10.86
N LYS A 46 6.91 -17.75 -10.02
CA LYS A 46 7.22 -18.30 -8.70
C LYS A 46 6.24 -17.92 -7.59
N HIS A 47 5.65 -16.72 -7.65
CA HIS A 47 4.81 -16.19 -6.58
C HIS A 47 3.33 -16.13 -6.95
N ASP A 48 2.48 -16.16 -5.93
CA ASP A 48 1.04 -16.00 -6.09
C ASP A 48 0.64 -14.52 -6.16
N TRP A 49 -0.62 -14.27 -6.56
CA TRP A 49 -1.17 -12.92 -6.62
C TRP A 49 -1.12 -12.22 -5.26
N ALA A 50 -1.39 -12.94 -4.16
CA ALA A 50 -1.41 -12.35 -2.83
C ALA A 50 -0.04 -11.80 -2.42
N THR A 51 1.03 -12.55 -2.69
CA THR A 51 2.41 -12.10 -2.42
C THR A 51 2.76 -10.88 -3.28
N ILE A 52 2.47 -10.93 -4.58
CA ILE A 52 2.75 -9.79 -5.48
C ILE A 52 1.97 -8.55 -5.02
N LYS A 53 0.68 -8.70 -4.69
CA LYS A 53 -0.16 -7.63 -4.16
C LYS A 53 0.41 -7.04 -2.87
N SER A 54 0.87 -7.88 -1.94
CA SER A 54 1.54 -7.41 -0.72
C SER A 54 2.82 -6.61 -1.01
N GLN A 55 3.61 -7.01 -2.00
CA GLN A 55 4.81 -6.23 -2.38
C GLN A 55 4.44 -4.86 -2.99
N THR A 56 3.31 -4.76 -3.69
CA THR A 56 2.88 -3.48 -4.29
C THR A 56 2.53 -2.40 -3.27
N VAL A 57 2.28 -2.74 -2.00
CA VAL A 57 1.99 -1.73 -0.96
C VAL A 57 3.26 -1.24 -0.26
N GLY A 58 4.40 -1.92 -0.44
CA GLY A 58 5.69 -1.52 0.12
C GLY A 58 5.67 -1.33 1.65
N GLY A 59 4.87 -2.13 2.36
CA GLY A 59 4.69 -2.02 3.81
C GLY A 59 3.88 -0.81 4.28
N ARG A 60 3.21 -0.08 3.38
CA ARG A 60 2.40 1.12 3.71
C ARG A 60 0.93 0.81 3.97
N ASP A 61 0.49 -0.44 3.76
CA ASP A 61 -0.87 -0.86 4.11
C ASP A 61 -0.90 -1.29 5.58
N VAL A 62 -0.82 -0.28 6.46
CA VAL A 62 -0.75 -0.44 7.92
C VAL A 62 -1.80 0.43 8.58
N ASN A 63 -2.26 0.01 9.76
CA ASN A 63 -3.11 0.82 10.61
C ASN A 63 -2.26 1.77 11.45
N HIS A 64 -2.66 3.03 11.50
CA HIS A 64 -2.06 4.00 12.41
C HIS A 64 -2.72 3.88 13.79
N ILE A 65 -1.91 3.64 14.82
CA ILE A 65 -2.39 3.50 16.21
C ILE A 65 -1.76 4.60 17.05
N THR A 66 -2.58 5.26 17.87
CA THR A 66 -2.10 6.25 18.84
C THR A 66 -2.89 6.19 20.14
N ARG A 67 -2.33 6.78 21.19
CA ARG A 67 -2.94 6.82 22.52
C ARG A 67 -3.97 7.93 22.64
N VAL A 68 -5.11 7.63 23.25
CA VAL A 68 -6.12 8.60 23.71
C VAL A 68 -6.37 8.33 25.19
N THR A 69 -6.18 9.34 26.04
CA THR A 69 -6.51 9.32 27.48
C THR A 69 -6.20 8.01 28.22
N GLY A 70 -5.07 7.36 27.93
CA GLY A 70 -4.67 6.14 28.62
C GLY A 70 -4.55 4.90 27.75
N TYR A 71 -5.35 4.74 26.69
CA TYR A 71 -5.45 3.51 25.90
C TYR A 71 -5.09 3.73 24.41
N PHE A 72 -4.73 2.66 23.71
CA PHE A 72 -4.43 2.69 22.28
C PHE A 72 -5.70 2.53 21.45
N THR A 73 -5.77 3.23 20.32
CA THR A 73 -6.88 3.14 19.38
C THR A 73 -6.40 3.40 17.94
N ILE A 74 -7.11 2.81 16.98
CA ILE A 74 -6.85 2.90 15.55
C ILE A 74 -7.35 4.26 15.05
N VAL A 75 -6.46 5.05 14.44
CA VAL A 75 -6.70 6.42 14.00
C VAL A 75 -7.73 6.48 12.87
N GLU A 76 -7.77 5.48 11.98
CA GLU A 76 -8.72 5.43 10.86
C GLU A 76 -10.19 5.38 11.32
N GLY A 77 -10.45 4.95 12.56
CA GLY A 77 -11.79 4.94 13.16
C GLY A 77 -12.21 6.25 13.84
N TRP A 78 -11.35 7.28 13.83
CA TRP A 78 -11.61 8.52 14.54
C TRP A 78 -12.52 9.46 13.75
N ASN A 79 -13.39 10.17 14.47
CA ASN A 79 -14.19 11.25 13.88
C ASN A 79 -13.34 12.51 13.59
N LYS A 80 -13.90 13.47 12.85
CA LYS A 80 -13.20 14.71 12.47
C LYS A 80 -12.66 15.50 13.67
N GLY A 81 -13.37 15.52 14.79
CA GLY A 81 -12.94 16.22 16.01
C GLY A 81 -11.67 15.60 16.62
N LYS A 82 -11.65 14.28 16.77
CA LYS A 82 -10.48 13.53 17.27
C LYS A 82 -9.28 13.63 16.33
N LEU A 83 -9.51 13.65 15.02
CA LEU A 83 -8.44 13.91 14.04
C LEU A 83 -7.87 15.34 14.18
N GLY A 84 -8.70 16.33 14.54
CA GLY A 84 -8.27 17.67 14.90
C GLY A 84 -7.39 17.67 16.15
N GLU A 85 -7.86 17.03 17.23
CA GLU A 85 -7.07 16.86 18.46
C GLU A 85 -5.71 16.21 18.21
N LEU A 86 -5.60 15.27 17.26
CA LEU A 86 -4.34 14.63 16.90
C LEU A 86 -3.36 15.61 16.22
N LYS A 87 -3.88 16.46 15.31
CA LYS A 87 -3.08 17.46 14.58
C LYS A 87 -2.57 18.57 15.49
N ASP A 88 -3.36 18.93 16.50
CA ASP A 88 -3.04 20.01 17.44
C ASP A 88 -2.06 19.56 18.54
N ARG A 89 -1.65 18.27 18.57
CA ARG A 89 -0.66 17.79 19.55
C ARG A 89 0.69 18.44 19.29
N TYR A 90 1.18 19.15 20.29
CA TYR A 90 2.53 19.70 20.26
C TYR A 90 3.56 18.58 20.25
N HIS A 91 4.43 18.60 19.24
CA HIS A 91 5.65 17.81 19.27
C HIS A 91 6.63 18.51 20.21
N SER A 92 6.93 17.91 21.36
CA SER A 92 7.96 18.43 22.23
C SER A 92 9.29 18.40 21.47
N GLN A 93 9.88 19.57 21.22
CA GLN A 93 11.27 19.64 20.79
C GLN A 93 12.12 19.26 21.99
N ILE A 94 12.78 18.11 21.90
CA ILE A 94 13.80 17.72 22.87
C ILE A 94 15.04 18.53 22.48
N ALA A 95 15.45 19.45 23.36
CA ALA A 95 16.67 20.24 23.25
C ALA A 95 17.92 19.40 23.57
#